data_AF-A0A7C6UGT7-F1
#
_entry.id   AF-A0A7C6UGT7-F1
#
_cell.length_a   1.000
_cell.length_b   1.000
_cell.length_c   1.000
_cell.angle_alpha   90.00
_cell.angle_beta   90.00
_cell.angle_gamma   90.00
#
_symmetry.space_group_name_H-M   'P 1'
#
loop_
_entity.id
_entity.type
_entity.pdbx_description
1 polymer ?
#
loop_
_entity_poly.entity_id
_entity_poly.type
_entity_poly.pdbx_seq_one_letter_code
_entity_poly.pdbx_strand_id
1 'polypeptide(L)'
;MAGPDIDLSSFTDLMTCILGVLVLIILLTGIDASQISVLVATPKEITGDDKSPVFFECRNQQLFYISTDDLKDAVDAKTEEIRVAVAGDPKEFLKQAAQTMLEVNGQKVDYTMALVGKYELIPIPDAEGYSFDKTVVADEENWYASKLATIDPHTQFICFFVRPDSFRTFQRARTLAWLKNINVACELQDERNHIILGPGGSQIFSQ
;
A
#
# COMPACT_ATOMS: atom_id res chain seq x y z
N MET A 1 -51.59 -60.04 -17.97
CA MET A 1 -50.56 -59.73 -16.96
C MET A 1 -50.15 -58.28 -17.18
N ALA A 2 -50.63 -57.37 -16.33
CA ALA A 2 -50.17 -55.98 -16.36
C ALA A 2 -48.78 -55.94 -15.70
N GLY A 3 -47.79 -55.39 -16.42
CA GLY A 3 -46.46 -55.17 -15.87
C GLY A 3 -46.50 -54.10 -14.77
N PRO A 4 -45.50 -54.06 -13.87
CA PRO A 4 -45.45 -53.04 -12.83
C PRO A 4 -45.27 -51.66 -13.48
N ASP A 5 -46.21 -50.74 -13.23
CA ASP A 5 -46.09 -49.34 -13.61
C ASP A 5 -44.99 -48.70 -12.75
N ILE A 6 -43.90 -48.27 -13.40
CA ILE A 6 -42.79 -47.57 -12.73
C ILE A 6 -43.19 -46.10 -12.58
N ASP A 7 -43.40 -45.67 -11.33
CA ASP A 7 -43.63 -44.27 -11.00
C ASP A 7 -42.32 -43.47 -11.07
N LEU A 8 -42.19 -42.65 -12.12
CA LEU A 8 -41.00 -41.82 -12.39
C LEU A 8 -41.08 -40.44 -11.72
N SER A 9 -42.16 -40.12 -11.00
CA SER A 9 -42.36 -38.82 -10.35
C SER A 9 -41.23 -38.45 -9.40
N SER A 10 -40.77 -39.40 -8.58
CA SER A 10 -39.66 -39.19 -7.64
C SER A 10 -38.31 -38.95 -8.34
N PHE A 11 -38.10 -39.54 -9.52
CA PHE A 11 -36.90 -39.30 -10.32
C PHE A 11 -36.93 -37.90 -10.96
N THR A 12 -38.09 -37.49 -11.47
CA THR A 12 -38.27 -36.14 -12.01
C THR A 12 -38.16 -35.05 -10.94
N ASP A 13 -38.60 -35.30 -9.71
CA ASP A 13 -38.46 -34.38 -8.59
C ASP A 13 -36.99 -34.19 -8.18
N LEU A 14 -36.22 -35.27 -8.13
CA LEU A 14 -34.80 -35.22 -7.80
C LEU A 14 -33.99 -34.50 -8.90
N MET A 15 -34.30 -34.79 -10.16
CA MET A 15 -33.70 -34.09 -11.32
C MET A 15 -34.00 -32.58 -11.29
N THR A 16 -35.25 -32.21 -10.98
CA THR A 16 -35.66 -30.80 -10.93
C THR A 16 -35.02 -30.08 -9.73
N CYS A 17 -34.91 -30.74 -8.58
CA CYS A 17 -34.19 -30.21 -7.42
C CYS A 17 -32.71 -29.96 -7.73
N ILE A 18 -32.01 -30.92 -8.35
CA ILE A 18 -30.59 -30.77 -8.71
C ILE A 18 -30.40 -29.66 -9.75
N LEU A 19 -31.24 -29.62 -10.78
CA LEU A 19 -31.18 -28.57 -11.80
C LEU A 19 -31.38 -27.18 -11.17
N GLY A 20 -32.33 -27.04 -10.25
CA GLY A 20 -32.58 -25.79 -9.52
C GLY A 20 -31.37 -25.32 -8.72
N VAL A 21 -30.71 -26.24 -7.99
CA VAL A 21 -29.49 -25.92 -7.22
C VAL A 21 -28.33 -25.53 -8.14
N LEU A 22 -28.14 -26.22 -9.26
CA LEU A 22 -27.09 -25.87 -10.23
C LEU A 22 -27.32 -24.49 -10.86
N VAL A 23 -28.56 -24.19 -11.24
CA VAL A 23 -28.92 -22.85 -11.76
C VAL A 23 -28.67 -21.77 -10.71
N LEU A 24 -29.03 -22.02 -9.45
CA LEU A 24 -28.77 -21.09 -8.34
C LEU A 24 -27.25 -20.83 -8.17
N ILE A 25 -26.43 -21.88 -8.18
CA ILE A 25 -24.97 -21.76 -8.05
C ILE A 25 -24.39 -20.96 -9.22
N ILE A 26 -24.83 -21.23 -10.46
CA ILE A 26 -24.37 -20.50 -11.66
C ILE A 26 -24.75 -19.03 -11.59
N LEU A 27 -25.96 -18.71 -11.14
CA LEU A 27 -26.40 -17.32 -10.97
C LEU A 27 -25.62 -16.60 -9.89
N LEU A 28 -25.40 -17.23 -8.73
CA LEU A 28 -24.62 -16.65 -7.63
C LEU A 28 -23.16 -16.41 -8.04
N THR A 29 -22.51 -17.41 -8.66
CA THR A 29 -21.13 -17.25 -9.16
C THR A 29 -21.04 -16.23 -10.30
N GLY A 30 -22.05 -16.13 -11.17
CA GLY A 30 -22.12 -15.11 -12.21
C GLY A 30 -22.26 -13.69 -11.65
N ILE A 31 -23.08 -13.51 -10.61
CA ILE A 31 -23.24 -12.23 -9.91
C ILE A 31 -21.93 -11.85 -9.22
N ASP A 32 -21.32 -12.76 -8.46
CA ASP A 32 -20.04 -12.52 -7.78
C ASP A 32 -18.94 -12.17 -8.78
N ALA A 33 -18.85 -12.91 -9.90
CA ALA A 33 -17.88 -12.63 -10.96
C ALA A 33 -18.12 -11.28 -11.65
N SER A 34 -19.38 -10.88 -11.86
CA SER A 34 -19.72 -9.58 -12.47
C SER A 34 -19.36 -8.38 -11.59
N GLN A 35 -19.27 -8.59 -10.27
CA GLN A 35 -18.85 -7.57 -9.31
C GLN A 35 -17.34 -7.49 -9.13
N ILE A 36 -16.57 -8.42 -9.72
CA ILE A 36 -15.12 -8.32 -9.77
C ILE A 36 -14.79 -7.20 -10.76
N SER A 37 -14.59 -5.98 -10.24
CA SER A 37 -13.92 -4.92 -10.99
C SER A 37 -12.64 -5.53 -11.52
N VAL A 38 -12.47 -5.57 -12.85
CA VAL A 38 -11.27 -6.10 -13.51
C VAL A 38 -10.07 -5.47 -12.82
N LEU A 39 -9.42 -6.26 -11.95
CA LEU A 39 -8.15 -5.93 -11.36
C LEU A 39 -7.19 -5.96 -12.54
N VAL A 40 -7.01 -4.81 -13.20
CA VAL A 40 -5.85 -4.60 -14.06
C VAL A 40 -4.67 -4.85 -13.12
N ALA A 41 -4.07 -6.04 -13.24
CA ALA A 41 -2.95 -6.45 -12.43
C ALA A 41 -1.89 -5.36 -12.59
N THR A 42 -1.63 -4.63 -11.51
CA THR A 42 -0.52 -3.69 -11.48
C THR A 42 0.72 -4.54 -11.69
N PRO A 43 1.46 -4.37 -12.81
CA PRO A 43 2.67 -5.14 -13.02
C PRO A 43 3.56 -4.95 -11.79
N LYS A 44 4.04 -6.04 -11.20
CA LYS A 44 5.20 -5.93 -10.32
C LYS A 44 6.32 -5.48 -11.24
N GLU A 45 6.73 -4.23 -11.15
CA GLU A 45 7.94 -3.79 -11.81
C GLU A 45 9.06 -4.61 -11.17
N ILE A 46 9.50 -5.63 -11.91
CA ILE A 46 10.67 -6.41 -11.55
C ILE A 46 11.81 -5.39 -11.57
N THR A 47 12.58 -5.36 -10.50
CA THR A 47 13.75 -4.49 -10.22
C THR A 47 14.89 -4.59 -11.25
N GLY A 48 14.60 -4.99 -12.49
CA GLY A 48 15.52 -5.07 -13.62
C GLY A 48 15.58 -3.80 -14.48
N ASP A 49 14.78 -2.78 -14.16
CA ASP A 49 14.93 -1.42 -14.72
C ASP A 49 15.66 -0.57 -13.67
N ASP A 50 16.69 0.20 -14.06
CA ASP A 50 17.49 1.11 -13.22
C ASP A 50 16.69 2.30 -12.63
N LYS A 51 15.36 2.15 -12.50
CA LYS A 51 14.46 3.20 -12.03
C LYS A 51 14.41 3.21 -10.50
N SER A 52 14.45 4.42 -9.95
CA SER A 52 14.33 4.64 -8.51
C SER A 52 12.85 4.72 -8.08
N PRO A 53 12.47 4.12 -6.94
CA PRO A 53 11.10 4.14 -6.45
C PRO A 53 10.75 5.48 -5.78
N VAL A 54 9.53 5.92 -6.02
CA VAL A 54 8.86 7.00 -5.28
C VAL A 54 7.74 6.38 -4.46
N PHE A 55 7.81 6.49 -3.14
CA PHE A 55 6.96 5.73 -2.23
C PHE A 55 5.71 6.49 -1.80
N PHE A 56 4.58 5.80 -1.85
CA PHE A 56 3.34 6.27 -1.25
C PHE A 56 2.68 5.15 -0.44
N GLU A 57 2.03 5.53 0.65
CA GLU A 57 1.17 4.64 1.42
C GLU A 57 -0.29 5.05 1.28
N CYS A 58 -1.16 4.08 1.02
CA CYS A 58 -2.61 4.22 1.07
C CYS A 58 -3.10 3.58 2.36
N ARG A 59 -3.57 4.41 3.32
CA ARG A 59 -4.20 3.98 4.58
C ARG A 59 -5.30 4.94 4.99
N ASN A 60 -6.31 4.48 5.72
CA ASN A 60 -7.44 5.29 6.17
C ASN A 60 -8.12 6.09 5.03
N GLN A 61 -8.17 5.51 3.82
CA GLN A 61 -8.69 6.16 2.60
C GLN A 61 -7.95 7.46 2.23
N GLN A 62 -6.73 7.63 2.72
CA GLN A 62 -5.86 8.76 2.46
C GLN A 62 -4.52 8.30 1.86
N LEU A 63 -3.85 9.23 1.19
CA LEU A 63 -2.57 9.02 0.53
C LEU A 63 -1.47 9.76 1.29
N PHE A 64 -0.42 9.03 1.66
CA PHE A 64 0.74 9.55 2.38
C PHE A 64 1.98 9.43 1.49
N TYR A 65 2.75 10.50 1.38
CA TYR A 65 4.03 10.48 0.67
C TYR A 65 5.13 10.08 1.62
N ILE A 66 5.95 9.10 1.23
CA ILE A 66 7.09 8.64 2.01
C ILE A 66 8.36 9.14 1.31
N SER A 67 8.93 10.23 1.83
CA SER A 67 10.19 10.81 1.34
C SER A 67 11.37 10.17 2.06
N THR A 68 12.23 9.46 1.32
CA THR A 68 13.49 8.93 1.87
C THR A 68 14.46 10.02 2.26
N ASP A 69 14.38 11.18 1.58
CA ASP A 69 15.22 12.33 1.87
C ASP A 69 14.79 12.98 3.19
N ASP A 70 13.49 13.18 3.43
CA ASP A 70 12.99 13.73 4.69
C ASP A 70 13.31 12.80 5.87
N LEU A 71 13.24 11.48 5.65
CA LEU A 71 13.65 10.48 6.64
C LEU A 71 15.15 10.60 6.96
N LYS A 72 15.99 10.74 5.94
CA LYS A 72 17.44 10.92 6.10
C LYS A 72 17.76 12.21 6.84
N ASP A 73 17.16 13.32 6.45
CA ASP A 73 17.38 14.64 7.06
C ASP A 73 16.96 14.63 8.53
N ALA A 74 15.84 14.00 8.88
CA ALA A 74 15.39 13.85 10.26
C ALA A 74 16.39 13.04 11.11
N VAL A 75 16.95 11.97 10.54
CA VAL A 75 17.95 11.12 11.20
C VAL A 75 19.27 11.86 11.38
N ASP A 76 19.75 12.58 10.35
CA ASP A 76 20.98 13.37 10.42
C ASP A 76 20.84 14.48 11.47
N ALA A 77 19.71 15.21 11.49
CA ALA A 77 19.42 16.22 12.49
C ALA A 77 19.39 15.65 13.91
N LYS A 78 18.72 14.50 14.11
CA LYS A 78 18.66 13.87 15.43
C LYS A 78 20.02 13.35 15.90
N THR A 79 20.84 12.86 14.96
CA THR A 79 22.19 12.39 15.24
C THR A 79 23.05 13.50 15.81
N GLU A 80 22.99 14.69 15.22
CA GLU A 80 23.73 15.84 15.74
C GLU A 80 23.17 16.35 17.06
N GLU A 81 21.84 16.35 17.25
CA GLU A 81 21.21 16.68 18.54
C GLU A 81 21.72 15.77 19.67
N ILE A 82 21.65 14.44 19.49
CA ILE A 82 22.10 13.46 20.50
C ILE A 82 23.61 13.59 20.73
N ARG A 83 24.40 13.72 19.66
CA ARG A 83 25.86 13.86 19.75
C ARG A 83 26.26 15.05 20.62
N VAL A 84 25.60 16.20 20.45
CA VAL A 84 25.82 17.40 21.26
C VAL A 84 25.37 17.16 22.70
N ALA A 85 24.19 16.56 22.91
CA ALA A 85 23.63 16.31 24.24
C ALA A 85 24.52 15.38 25.10
N VAL A 86 25.18 14.40 24.48
CA VAL A 86 26.05 13.44 25.18
C VAL A 86 27.54 13.83 25.16
N ALA A 87 27.87 15.03 24.66
CA ALA A 87 29.25 15.51 24.51
C ALA A 87 30.21 14.51 23.83
N GLY A 88 29.68 13.71 22.90
CA GLY A 88 30.43 12.69 22.18
C GLY A 88 30.71 11.38 22.95
N ASP A 89 30.11 11.14 24.12
CA ASP A 89 30.21 9.83 24.80
C ASP A 89 29.51 8.73 23.98
N PRO A 90 30.24 7.73 23.45
CA PRO A 90 29.66 6.70 22.61
C PRO A 90 28.65 5.79 23.33
N LYS A 91 28.82 5.54 24.64
CA LYS A 91 27.91 4.67 25.39
C LYS A 91 26.58 5.37 25.63
N GLU A 92 26.63 6.64 26.02
CA GLU A 92 25.42 7.42 26.24
C GLU A 92 24.73 7.74 24.91
N PHE A 93 25.49 7.95 23.82
CA PHE A 93 24.94 8.05 22.47
C PHE A 93 24.11 6.81 22.10
N LEU A 94 24.69 5.61 22.23
CA LEU A 94 24.00 4.36 21.90
C LEU A 94 22.76 4.13 22.77
N LYS A 95 22.83 4.50 24.05
CA LYS A 95 21.70 4.39 24.98
C LYS A 95 20.56 5.33 24.59
N GLN A 96 20.85 6.59 24.23
CA GLN A 96 19.82 7.52 23.75
C GLN A 96 19.27 7.11 22.39
N ALA A 97 20.14 6.65 21.49
CA ALA A 97 19.74 6.17 20.17
C ALA A 97 18.72 5.02 20.27
N ALA A 98 18.98 4.03 21.14
CA ALA A 98 18.10 2.89 21.38
C ALA A 98 16.72 3.25 21.96
N GLN A 99 16.55 4.46 22.51
CA GLN A 99 15.30 4.94 23.11
C GLN A 99 14.58 5.97 22.23
N THR A 100 15.11 6.26 21.05
CA THR A 100 14.60 7.33 20.19
C THR A 100 13.72 6.76 19.09
N MET A 101 12.49 7.28 19.01
CA MET A 101 11.61 7.15 17.86
C MET A 101 11.44 8.52 17.22
N LEU A 102 11.63 8.60 15.91
CA LEU A 102 11.38 9.82 15.15
C LEU A 102 9.96 9.83 14.60
N GLU A 103 9.38 11.01 14.44
CA GLU A 103 8.11 11.20 13.73
C GLU A 103 8.34 12.03 12.48
N VAL A 104 8.07 11.44 11.30
CA VAL A 104 8.31 12.06 9.99
C VAL A 104 7.12 11.78 9.09
N ASN A 105 6.46 12.83 8.60
CA ASN A 105 5.37 12.74 7.61
C ASN A 105 4.28 11.71 7.94
N GLY A 106 3.86 11.64 9.21
CA GLY A 106 2.84 10.69 9.66
C GLY A 106 3.33 9.27 9.93
N GLN A 107 4.65 9.05 9.88
CA GLN A 107 5.31 7.79 10.23
C GLN A 107 6.13 7.95 11.49
N LYS A 108 6.17 6.89 12.31
CA LYS A 108 7.18 6.68 13.34
C LYS A 108 8.32 5.86 12.77
N VAL A 109 9.55 6.24 13.09
CA VAL A 109 10.77 5.62 12.57
C VAL A 109 11.65 5.21 13.73
N ASP A 110 12.04 3.94 13.77
CA ASP A 110 13.05 3.46 14.71
C ASP A 110 14.43 4.04 14.34
N TYR A 111 14.97 4.88 15.22
CA TYR A 111 16.23 5.57 14.97
C TYR A 111 17.43 4.62 14.92
N THR A 112 17.39 3.52 15.67
CA THR A 112 18.47 2.52 15.68
C THR A 112 18.55 1.79 14.34
N MET A 113 17.39 1.44 13.77
CA MET A 113 17.33 0.88 12.42
C MET A 113 17.80 1.90 11.38
N ALA A 114 17.40 3.16 11.55
CA ALA A 114 17.78 4.22 10.61
C ALA A 114 19.31 4.44 10.57
N LEU A 115 19.99 4.34 11.71
CA LEU A 115 21.46 4.43 11.79
C LEU A 115 22.20 3.34 10.98
N VAL A 116 21.57 2.18 10.75
CA VAL A 116 22.11 1.12 9.89
C VAL A 116 21.57 1.19 8.45
N GLY A 117 20.94 2.32 8.08
CA GLY A 117 20.41 2.57 6.75
C GLY A 117 19.10 1.85 6.43
N LYS A 118 18.35 1.39 7.44
CA LYS A 118 17.04 0.76 7.27
C LYS A 118 15.95 1.61 7.93
N TYR A 119 14.88 1.91 7.21
CA TYR A 119 13.76 2.64 7.75
C TYR A 119 12.60 1.69 8.01
N GLU A 120 12.31 1.44 9.27
CA GLU A 120 11.10 0.76 9.71
C GLU A 120 10.04 1.83 10.01
N LEU A 121 9.00 1.87 9.18
CA LEU A 121 7.96 2.89 9.22
C LEU A 121 6.71 2.31 9.88
N ILE A 122 6.34 2.92 10.99
CA ILE A 122 5.15 2.57 11.77
C ILE A 122 4.12 3.69 11.56
N PRO A 123 2.92 3.38 11.04
CA PRO A 123 1.91 4.40 10.79
C PRO A 123 1.46 5.08 12.09
N ILE A 124 1.46 6.42 12.12
CA ILE A 124 0.81 7.18 13.19
C ILE A 124 -0.70 7.16 12.95
N PRO A 125 -1.53 6.61 13.86
CA PRO A 125 -2.97 6.38 13.61
C PRO A 125 -3.77 7.63 13.23
N ASP A 126 -3.45 8.76 13.86
CA ASP A 126 -4.19 10.02 13.70
C ASP A 126 -3.51 10.99 12.71
N ALA A 127 -2.53 10.53 11.93
CA ALA A 127 -1.90 11.35 10.91
C ALA A 127 -2.88 11.62 9.76
N GLU A 128 -2.96 12.86 9.31
CA GLU A 128 -3.76 13.23 8.14
C GLU A 128 -2.93 13.17 6.86
N GLY A 129 -3.42 12.39 5.89
CA GLY A 129 -2.89 12.34 4.53
C GLY A 129 -3.78 13.07 3.53
N TYR A 130 -3.39 13.00 2.26
CA TYR A 130 -4.16 13.58 1.17
C TYR A 130 -5.42 12.75 0.89
N SER A 131 -6.58 13.40 0.82
CA SER A 131 -7.87 12.75 0.54
C SER A 131 -8.42 13.20 -0.81
N PHE A 132 -8.80 12.23 -1.65
CA PHE A 132 -9.47 12.50 -2.92
C PHE A 132 -10.95 12.86 -2.79
N ASP A 133 -11.58 12.65 -1.62
CA ASP A 133 -13.01 12.90 -1.39
C ASP A 133 -13.30 14.28 -0.78
N LYS A 134 -12.29 14.95 -0.22
CA LYS A 134 -12.42 16.33 0.25
C LYS A 134 -12.56 17.26 -0.96
N THR A 135 -13.79 17.71 -1.23
CA THR A 135 -14.09 18.82 -2.16
C THR A 135 -13.65 20.13 -1.51
N VAL A 136 -12.35 20.39 -1.43
CA VAL A 136 -11.84 21.60 -0.78
C VAL A 136 -10.96 22.37 -1.77
N VAL A 137 -11.59 23.44 -2.26
CA VAL A 137 -11.04 24.73 -2.74
C VAL A 137 -9.89 24.66 -3.75
N ALA A 138 -10.16 25.27 -4.90
CA ALA A 138 -9.30 25.46 -6.08
C ALA A 138 -7.94 26.16 -5.84
N ASP A 139 -7.50 26.34 -4.59
CA ASP A 139 -6.20 26.91 -4.22
C ASP A 139 -5.20 25.85 -3.70
N GLU A 140 -5.65 24.65 -3.29
CA GLU A 140 -4.75 23.47 -3.23
C GLU A 140 -4.66 22.91 -4.65
N GLU A 141 -3.72 23.42 -5.43
CA GLU A 141 -3.30 22.86 -6.71
C GLU A 141 -2.90 21.38 -6.49
N ASN A 142 -3.89 20.48 -6.59
CA ASN A 142 -3.88 19.03 -6.41
C ASN A 142 -2.53 18.50 -5.89
N TRP A 143 -2.33 18.44 -4.57
CA TRP A 143 -1.07 18.05 -3.93
C TRP A 143 -0.45 16.80 -4.54
N TYR A 144 -1.28 15.83 -4.90
CA TYR A 144 -0.79 14.63 -5.55
C TYR A 144 -0.33 14.90 -6.99
N ALA A 145 -1.04 15.72 -7.76
CA ALA A 145 -0.59 16.12 -9.09
C ALA A 145 0.72 16.92 -9.06
N SER A 146 0.94 17.77 -8.06
CA SER A 146 2.22 18.48 -7.91
C SER A 146 3.36 17.52 -7.60
N LYS A 147 3.13 16.50 -6.77
CA LYS A 147 4.08 15.38 -6.58
C LYS A 147 4.32 14.58 -7.85
N LEU A 148 3.27 14.28 -8.63
CA LEU A 148 3.44 13.59 -9.91
C LEU A 148 4.27 14.41 -10.92
N ALA A 149 4.18 15.74 -10.88
CA ALA A 149 4.93 16.61 -11.77
C ALA A 149 6.45 16.62 -11.49
N THR A 150 6.88 16.21 -10.29
CA THR A 150 8.31 16.12 -9.94
C THR A 150 8.93 14.77 -10.28
N ILE A 151 8.14 13.78 -10.71
CA ILE A 151 8.62 12.43 -11.00
C ILE A 151 9.05 12.34 -12.46
N ASP A 152 10.26 11.86 -12.71
CA ASP A 152 10.74 11.55 -14.07
C ASP A 152 10.32 10.12 -14.48
N PRO A 153 9.41 9.95 -15.45
CA PRO A 153 8.91 8.62 -15.86
C PRO A 153 9.98 7.69 -16.46
N HIS A 154 11.12 8.25 -16.89
CA HIS A 154 12.21 7.47 -17.48
C HIS A 154 13.15 6.89 -16.42
N THR A 155 13.33 7.58 -15.30
CA THR A 155 14.30 7.21 -14.25
C THR A 155 13.64 6.85 -12.93
N GLN A 156 12.31 7.01 -12.83
CA GLN A 156 11.56 6.77 -11.62
C GLN A 156 10.24 6.04 -11.88
N PHE A 157 9.76 5.36 -10.85
CA PHE A 157 8.45 4.74 -10.81
C PHE A 157 7.80 4.95 -9.45
N ILE A 158 6.50 4.73 -9.34
CA ILE A 158 5.79 4.85 -8.07
C ILE A 158 5.59 3.47 -7.46
N CYS A 159 5.96 3.30 -6.20
CA CYS A 159 5.59 2.12 -5.42
C CYS A 159 4.52 2.50 -4.39
N PHE A 160 3.34 1.88 -4.50
CA PHE A 160 2.28 2.04 -3.50
C PHE A 160 2.29 0.88 -2.50
N PHE A 161 2.34 1.23 -1.21
CA PHE A 161 1.96 0.35 -0.11
C PHE A 161 0.46 0.53 0.16
N VAL A 162 -0.34 -0.51 -0.06
CA VAL A 162 -1.80 -0.43 -0.01
C VAL A 162 -2.34 -1.25 1.15
N ARG A 163 -2.95 -0.58 2.13
CA ARG A 163 -3.67 -1.24 3.23
C ARG A 163 -5.08 -1.65 2.80
N PRO A 164 -5.71 -2.63 3.49
CA PRO A 164 -6.97 -3.24 3.03
C PRO A 164 -8.14 -2.24 2.93
N ASP A 165 -8.11 -1.20 3.76
CA ASP A 165 -9.12 -0.16 3.86
C ASP A 165 -9.03 0.92 2.76
N SER A 166 -7.97 0.91 1.94
CA SER A 166 -7.56 2.06 1.13
C SER A 166 -7.44 1.77 -0.36
N PHE A 167 -8.09 0.70 -0.82
CA PHE A 167 -8.03 0.28 -2.22
C PHE A 167 -8.62 1.33 -3.19
N ARG A 168 -9.68 2.05 -2.80
CA ARG A 168 -10.28 3.11 -3.63
C ARG A 168 -9.31 4.28 -3.84
N THR A 169 -8.61 4.67 -2.79
CA THR A 169 -7.57 5.71 -2.83
C THR A 169 -6.44 5.30 -3.75
N PHE A 170 -5.97 4.05 -3.65
CA PHE A 170 -4.99 3.49 -4.57
C PHE A 170 -5.45 3.53 -6.03
N GLN A 171 -6.67 3.09 -6.33
CA GLN A 171 -7.21 3.11 -7.71
C GLN A 171 -7.18 4.52 -8.31
N ARG A 172 -7.63 5.53 -7.55
CA ARG A 172 -7.63 6.94 -7.99
C ARG A 172 -6.21 7.47 -8.21
N ALA A 173 -5.31 7.23 -7.27
CA ALA A 173 -3.92 7.65 -7.37
C ALA A 173 -3.23 7.01 -8.59
N ARG A 174 -3.40 5.70 -8.77
CA ARG A 174 -2.86 4.95 -9.92
C ARG A 174 -3.38 5.49 -11.24
N THR A 175 -4.67 5.81 -11.35
CA THR A 175 -5.24 6.39 -12.58
C THR A 175 -4.56 7.70 -12.94
N LEU A 176 -4.31 8.59 -11.97
CA LEU A 176 -3.62 9.86 -12.22
C LEU A 176 -2.15 9.68 -12.59
N ALA A 177 -1.43 8.75 -11.95
CA ALA A 177 -0.07 8.39 -12.32
C ALA A 177 0.01 7.85 -13.76
N TRP A 178 -0.94 7.00 -14.15
CA TRP A 178 -0.99 6.42 -15.49
C TRP A 178 -1.26 7.50 -16.56
N LEU A 179 -2.12 8.48 -16.29
CA LEU A 179 -2.34 9.62 -17.20
C LEU A 179 -1.07 10.46 -17.44
N LYS A 180 -0.06 10.34 -16.56
CA LYS A 180 1.26 10.98 -16.69
C LYS A 180 2.33 10.04 -17.26
N ASN A 181 1.95 8.85 -17.72
CA ASN A 181 2.85 7.79 -18.21
C ASN A 181 3.90 7.34 -17.17
N ILE A 182 3.58 7.44 -15.87
CA ILE A 182 4.46 6.99 -14.79
C ILE A 182 4.17 5.51 -14.49
N ASN A 183 5.21 4.69 -14.44
CA ASN A 183 5.12 3.29 -14.04
C ASN A 183 4.72 3.18 -12.57
N VAL A 184 3.93 2.15 -12.26
CA VAL A 184 3.41 1.93 -10.91
C VAL A 184 3.58 0.47 -10.52
N ALA A 185 4.10 0.26 -9.32
CA ALA A 185 4.09 -1.00 -8.58
C ALA A 185 3.13 -0.90 -7.38
N CYS A 186 2.64 -2.06 -6.93
CA CYS A 186 1.73 -2.16 -5.79
C CYS A 186 2.16 -3.31 -4.88
N GLU A 187 2.22 -3.02 -3.59
CA GLU A 187 2.48 -3.97 -2.51
C GLU A 187 1.34 -3.90 -1.51
N LEU A 188 0.70 -5.04 -1.25
CA LEU A 188 -0.38 -5.13 -0.28
C LEU A 188 0.22 -5.25 1.12
N GLN A 189 -0.29 -4.46 2.04
CA GLN A 189 0.11 -4.45 3.45
C GLN A 189 -1.07 -4.85 4.32
N ASP A 190 -0.80 -5.54 5.44
CA ASP A 190 -1.82 -5.69 6.47
C ASP A 190 -1.99 -4.39 7.27
N GLU A 191 -3.10 -4.27 8.00
CA GLU A 191 -3.43 -3.06 8.78
C GLU A 191 -2.34 -2.65 9.77
N ARG A 192 -1.61 -3.62 10.32
CA ARG A 192 -0.61 -3.42 11.38
C ARG A 192 0.82 -3.61 10.91
N ASN A 193 1.03 -4.02 9.66
CA ASN A 193 2.38 -4.27 9.18
C ASN A 193 3.16 -2.96 9.11
N HIS A 194 4.40 -3.04 9.57
CA HIS A 194 5.39 -1.99 9.39
C HIS A 194 5.92 -2.05 7.96
N ILE A 195 6.24 -0.90 7.39
CA ILE A 195 6.86 -0.82 6.08
C ILE A 195 8.38 -0.75 6.29
N ILE A 196 9.13 -1.65 5.66
CA ILE A 196 10.59 -1.69 5.78
C ILE A 196 11.23 -1.23 4.47
N LEU A 197 11.98 -0.14 4.53
CA LEU A 197 12.80 0.35 3.43
C LEU A 197 14.28 0.11 3.75
N GLY A 198 15.01 -0.44 2.79
CA GLY A 198 16.44 -0.68 2.88
C GLY A 198 17.29 0.54 2.48
N PRO A 199 18.62 0.36 2.48
CA PRO A 199 19.56 1.43 2.16
C PRO A 199 19.26 2.01 0.76
N GLY A 200 19.16 3.33 0.68
CA GLY A 200 18.87 4.04 -0.57
C GLY A 200 17.46 3.82 -1.13
N GLY A 201 16.49 3.38 -0.31
CA GLY A 201 15.14 3.10 -0.77
C GLY A 201 14.99 1.75 -1.48
N SER A 202 15.98 0.86 -1.38
CA SER A 202 15.81 -0.53 -1.85
C SER A 202 14.76 -1.24 -1.01
N GLN A 203 13.76 -1.88 -1.62
CA GLN A 203 12.79 -2.68 -0.85
C GLN A 203 13.49 -3.89 -0.24
N ILE A 204 13.33 -4.10 1.07
CA ILE A 204 13.73 -5.35 1.73
C ILE A 204 12.46 -6.16 1.88
N PHE A 205 12.32 -7.22 1.06
CA PHE A 205 11.24 -8.18 1.26
C PHE A 205 11.36 -8.79 2.65
N SER A 206 10.37 -8.54 3.52
CA SER A 206 10.19 -9.37 4.71
C SER A 206 9.68 -10.72 4.23
N GLN A 207 10.49 -11.77 4.42
CA GLN A 207 10.03 -13.15 4.29
C GLN A 207 9.06 -13.51 5.41
#